data_AF-A0AAU4K264-F1
#
_entry.id   AF-A0AAU4K264-F1
#
_cell.length_a   1.000
_cell.length_b   1.000
_cell.length_c   1.000
_cell.angle_alpha   90.00
_cell.angle_beta   90.00
_cell.angle_gamma   90.00
#
_symmetry.space_group_name_H-M   'P 1'
#
loop_
_entity.id
_entity.type
_entity.pdbx_description
1 polymer ?
#
loop_
_entity_poly.entity_id
_entity_poly.type
_entity_poly.pdbx_seq_one_letter_code
_entity_poly.pdbx_strand_id
1 'polypeptide(L)'
;MRLPRVLGTMVAALLVAAAGSAAAVGSAHADPVEPVSRLIAAGVPVDVAVLVPFAAPAAATATVPLSSGGFPGVGLDAVIDRQAGTVTVIQRWLDYQPSRLTVGWVNLANGRSGVSTFSRTLPGKVPGTSYPTLDRAALLRTGTGPVAIVVYGEVPGTVALIGLSSEAYGYLTPIVRLLQV
;
A
#
# COMPACT_ATOMS: atom_id res chain seq x y z
N MET A 1 -8.89 62.51 -61.31
CA MET A 1 -8.46 63.18 -60.06
C MET A 1 -8.74 62.24 -58.90
N ARG A 2 -7.69 61.88 -58.14
CA ARG A 2 -7.72 60.87 -57.06
C ARG A 2 -7.26 61.52 -55.74
N LEU A 3 -7.77 60.95 -54.64
CA LEU A 3 -7.52 61.17 -53.19
C LEU A 3 -8.28 62.34 -52.52
N PRO A 4 -8.68 62.21 -51.22
CA PRO A 4 -7.98 61.53 -50.12
C PRO A 4 -8.79 60.43 -49.38
N ARG A 5 -8.18 59.30 -49.02
CA ARG A 5 -7.61 59.02 -47.67
C ARG A 5 -8.54 59.41 -46.52
N VAL A 6 -9.51 58.55 -46.23
CA VAL A 6 -10.19 58.53 -44.93
C VAL A 6 -9.38 57.62 -44.01
N LEU A 7 -8.92 58.25 -42.93
CA LEU A 7 -8.45 57.70 -41.66
C LEU A 7 -8.91 56.24 -41.46
N GLY A 8 -8.01 55.28 -41.36
CA GLY A 8 -7.19 55.16 -40.15
C GLY A 8 -8.04 54.71 -38.96
N THR A 9 -8.88 53.68 -39.16
CA THR A 9 -9.61 52.94 -38.13
C THR A 9 -8.63 52.21 -37.19
N MET A 10 -7.92 53.00 -36.39
CA MET A 10 -7.52 52.59 -35.05
C MET A 10 -8.78 52.55 -34.19
N VAL A 11 -8.86 51.56 -33.30
CA VAL A 11 -9.94 51.30 -32.33
C VAL A 11 -11.14 50.53 -32.91
N ALA A 12 -10.94 49.26 -33.26
CA ALA A 12 -11.93 48.16 -33.05
C ALA A 12 -11.44 46.82 -33.63
N ALA A 13 -10.35 46.26 -33.10
CA ALA A 13 -10.05 44.83 -33.28
C ALA A 13 -9.16 44.24 -32.16
N LEU A 14 -9.16 44.87 -30.97
CA LEU A 14 -8.53 44.34 -29.75
C LEU A 14 -9.45 43.31 -29.04
N LEU A 15 -10.20 42.52 -29.82
CA LEU A 15 -11.13 41.48 -29.35
C LEU A 15 -11.08 40.20 -30.20
N VAL A 16 -9.94 39.95 -30.87
CA VAL A 16 -9.67 38.69 -31.61
C VAL A 16 -8.56 37.85 -30.93
N ALA A 17 -8.22 38.17 -29.67
CA ALA A 17 -7.15 37.49 -28.92
C ALA A 17 -7.66 36.66 -27.71
N ALA A 18 -8.96 36.35 -27.60
CA ALA A 18 -9.51 35.72 -26.39
C ALA A 18 -10.54 34.58 -26.62
N ALA A 19 -10.57 33.98 -27.81
CA ALA A 19 -11.46 32.84 -28.07
C ALA A 19 -10.84 31.88 -29.08
N GLY A 20 -9.98 31.00 -28.60
CA GLY A 20 -9.29 30.01 -29.42
C GLY A 20 -8.66 28.93 -28.57
N SER A 21 -9.52 28.18 -27.87
CA SER A 21 -9.23 26.83 -27.34
C SER A 21 -7.89 26.69 -26.64
N ALA A 22 -7.90 26.94 -25.34
CA ALA A 22 -7.09 26.22 -24.38
C ALA A 22 -6.94 24.77 -24.85
N ALA A 23 -5.70 24.36 -25.10
CA ALA A 23 -5.36 22.96 -25.26
C ALA A 23 -5.99 22.23 -24.07
N ALA A 24 -7.04 21.48 -24.35
CA ALA A 24 -7.57 20.48 -23.47
C ALA A 24 -6.44 19.46 -23.29
N VAL A 25 -5.56 19.74 -22.33
CA VAL A 25 -4.78 18.70 -21.67
C VAL A 25 -5.86 17.90 -20.97
N GLY A 26 -6.42 16.93 -21.69
CA GLY A 26 -7.30 15.94 -21.11
C GLY A 26 -6.47 15.29 -20.02
N SER A 27 -6.72 15.68 -18.78
CA SER A 27 -6.40 14.85 -17.63
C SER A 27 -7.16 13.57 -17.88
N ALA A 28 -6.51 12.59 -18.52
CA ALA A 28 -6.96 11.22 -18.49
C ALA A 28 -7.04 10.90 -17.00
N HIS A 29 -8.24 11.00 -16.45
CA HIS A 29 -8.51 10.55 -15.10
C HIS A 29 -8.18 9.07 -15.17
N ALA A 30 -7.09 8.67 -14.50
CA ALA A 30 -6.80 7.26 -14.34
C ALA A 30 -8.08 6.61 -13.82
N ASP A 31 -8.55 5.57 -14.51
CA ASP A 31 -9.73 4.83 -14.07
C ASP A 31 -9.56 4.53 -12.57
N PRO A 32 -10.59 4.79 -11.74
CA PRO A 32 -10.51 4.50 -10.31
C PRO A 32 -10.06 3.05 -10.14
N VAL A 33 -8.89 2.85 -9.53
CA VAL A 33 -8.38 1.50 -9.27
C VAL A 33 -9.35 0.83 -8.32
N GLU A 34 -10.08 -0.16 -8.83
CA GLU A 34 -10.98 -0.98 -8.02
C GLU A 34 -10.12 -2.01 -7.26
N PRO A 35 -9.92 -1.86 -5.94
CA PRO A 35 -8.84 -2.55 -5.24
C PRO A 35 -9.19 -4.00 -4.89
N VAL A 36 -10.47 -4.35 -4.77
CA VAL A 36 -10.90 -5.70 -4.38
C VAL A 36 -10.67 -6.67 -5.52
N SER A 37 -11.13 -6.38 -6.74
CA SER A 37 -10.88 -7.27 -7.89
C SER A 37 -9.39 -7.37 -8.22
N ARG A 38 -8.61 -6.31 -8.00
CA ARG A 38 -7.14 -6.35 -8.20
C ARG A 38 -6.45 -7.31 -7.23
N LEU A 39 -6.92 -7.39 -5.99
CA LEU A 39 -6.38 -8.33 -5.00
C LEU A 39 -6.86 -9.76 -5.26
N ILE A 40 -8.13 -9.95 -5.62
CA ILE A 40 -8.67 -11.26 -6.01
C ILE A 40 -7.90 -11.80 -7.22
N ALA A 41 -7.71 -10.97 -8.25
CA ALA A 41 -6.93 -11.33 -9.43
C ALA A 41 -5.45 -11.64 -9.12
N ALA A 42 -4.90 -11.03 -8.06
CA ALA A 42 -3.56 -11.34 -7.56
C ALA A 42 -3.49 -12.63 -6.72
N GLY A 43 -4.64 -13.25 -6.39
CA GLY A 43 -4.72 -14.50 -5.63
C GLY A 43 -5.04 -14.33 -4.15
N VAL A 44 -5.49 -13.15 -3.70
CA VAL A 44 -6.00 -12.96 -2.34
C VAL A 44 -7.39 -13.60 -2.21
N PRO A 45 -7.67 -14.39 -1.16
CA PRO A 45 -9.01 -14.92 -0.89
C PRO A 45 -10.08 -13.81 -0.85
N VAL A 46 -11.27 -14.09 -1.38
CA VAL A 46 -12.33 -13.08 -1.57
C VAL A 46 -12.75 -12.45 -0.24
N ASP A 47 -12.92 -13.27 0.79
CA ASP A 47 -13.28 -12.90 2.16
C ASP A 47 -12.24 -12.01 2.84
N VAL A 48 -10.98 -12.08 2.40
CA VAL A 48 -9.90 -11.21 2.85
C VAL A 48 -9.81 -9.94 2.00
N ALA A 49 -9.96 -10.05 0.67
CA ALA A 49 -9.85 -8.93 -0.26
C ALA A 49 -10.93 -7.87 -0.03
N VAL A 50 -12.14 -8.28 0.35
CA VAL A 50 -13.28 -7.38 0.66
C VAL A 50 -13.02 -6.48 1.87
N LEU A 51 -11.99 -6.76 2.67
CA LEU A 51 -11.60 -5.93 3.81
C LEU A 51 -10.78 -4.71 3.39
N VAL A 52 -10.17 -4.71 2.20
CA VAL A 52 -9.25 -3.64 1.79
C VAL A 52 -9.87 -2.24 1.69
N PRO A 53 -11.17 -2.05 1.33
CA PRO A 53 -11.80 -0.72 1.37
C PRO A 53 -11.85 -0.11 2.78
N PHE A 54 -11.71 -0.93 3.82
CA PHE A 54 -11.69 -0.50 5.22
C PHE A 54 -10.25 -0.27 5.74
N ALA A 55 -9.25 -0.24 4.85
CA ALA A 55 -7.87 0.00 5.22
C ALA A 55 -7.70 1.38 5.87
N ALA A 56 -7.25 1.39 7.13
CA ALA A 56 -6.95 2.63 7.84
C ALA A 56 -5.65 3.25 7.32
N PRO A 57 -5.59 4.58 7.12
CA PRO A 57 -4.35 5.30 6.82
C PRO A 57 -3.30 5.08 7.92
N ALA A 58 -2.09 4.72 7.52
CA ALA A 58 -0.94 4.67 8.40
C ALA A 58 -0.22 6.03 8.46
N ALA A 59 0.48 6.28 9.57
CA ALA A 59 1.40 7.40 9.66
C ALA A 59 2.47 7.29 8.55
N ALA A 60 2.86 8.42 7.97
CA ALA A 60 3.83 8.49 6.87
C ALA A 60 5.30 8.32 7.34
N THR A 61 5.56 7.40 8.26
CA THR A 61 6.90 7.09 8.78
C THR A 61 7.60 6.06 7.91
N ALA A 62 8.92 5.91 8.08
CA ALA A 62 9.69 4.89 7.38
C ALA A 62 9.38 3.47 7.89
N THR A 63 9.01 3.35 9.16
CA THR A 63 8.55 2.09 9.77
C THR A 63 7.16 2.31 10.34
N VAL A 64 6.21 1.45 9.96
CA VAL A 64 4.82 1.49 10.38
C VAL A 64 4.50 0.19 11.13
N PRO A 65 4.10 0.25 12.42
CA PRO A 65 3.60 -0.92 13.11
C PRO A 65 2.23 -1.31 12.54
N LEU A 66 2.13 -2.54 12.02
CA LEU A 66 0.88 -3.11 11.50
C LEU A 66 0.08 -3.79 12.63
N SER A 67 0.81 -4.48 13.51
CA SER A 67 0.29 -5.10 14.73
C SER A 67 1.38 -5.11 15.80
N SER A 68 1.02 -4.72 17.02
CA SER A 68 1.86 -4.82 18.21
C SER A 68 1.35 -5.95 19.11
N GLY A 69 1.41 -7.18 18.61
CA GLY A 69 1.10 -8.35 19.44
C GLY A 69 2.17 -8.55 20.51
N GLY A 70 1.76 -8.81 21.75
CA GLY A 70 2.68 -9.14 22.86
C GLY A 70 3.31 -10.54 22.78
N PHE A 71 2.99 -11.31 21.73
CA PHE A 71 3.42 -12.70 21.55
C PHE A 71 4.35 -12.86 20.32
N PRO A 72 5.29 -13.83 20.36
CA PRO A 72 6.13 -14.18 19.20
C PRO A 72 5.29 -14.44 17.95
N GLY A 73 5.73 -13.96 16.79
CA GLY A 73 5.03 -14.15 15.53
C GLY A 73 3.81 -13.24 15.28
N VAL A 74 3.30 -12.50 16.27
CA VAL A 74 2.15 -11.59 16.09
C VAL A 74 2.60 -10.14 15.82
N GLY A 75 3.83 -9.80 16.19
CA GLY A 75 4.43 -8.49 15.89
C GLY A 75 4.70 -8.34 14.39
N LEU A 76 4.08 -7.33 13.78
CA LEU A 76 4.20 -7.06 12.34
C LEU A 76 4.53 -5.59 12.10
N ASP A 77 5.58 -5.35 11.31
CA ASP A 77 5.99 -4.02 10.87
C ASP A 77 6.04 -3.94 9.35
N ALA A 78 5.73 -2.78 8.79
CA ALA A 78 6.05 -2.43 7.41
C ALA A 78 7.17 -1.39 7.39
N VAL A 79 8.28 -1.72 6.72
CA VAL A 79 9.39 -0.82 6.45
C VAL A 79 9.28 -0.33 5.01
N ILE A 80 9.14 0.98 4.83
CA ILE A 80 8.89 1.63 3.55
C ILE A 80 10.19 2.23 3.02
N ASP A 81 10.62 1.76 1.85
CA ASP A 81 11.70 2.38 1.07
C ASP A 81 11.09 3.13 -0.12
N ARG A 82 11.01 4.46 0.03
CA ARG A 82 10.41 5.35 -0.97
C ARG A 82 11.28 5.53 -2.21
N GLN A 83 12.60 5.44 -2.04
CA GLN A 83 13.54 5.58 -3.16
C GLN A 83 13.48 4.36 -4.06
N ALA A 84 13.41 3.17 -3.46
CA ALA A 84 13.25 1.92 -4.20
C ALA A 84 11.79 1.64 -4.62
N GLY A 85 10.81 2.35 -4.06
CA GLY A 85 9.38 2.08 -4.28
C GLY A 85 8.99 0.69 -3.77
N THR A 86 9.46 0.32 -2.58
CA THR A 86 9.22 -1.00 -1.99
C THR A 86 8.75 -0.92 -0.55
N VAL A 87 8.03 -1.96 -0.13
CA VAL A 87 7.64 -2.17 1.27
C VAL A 87 8.18 -3.53 1.70
N THR A 88 8.90 -3.58 2.81
CA THR A 88 9.29 -4.84 3.46
C THR A 88 8.40 -5.05 4.67
N VAL A 89 7.54 -6.07 4.62
CA VAL A 89 6.73 -6.47 5.78
C VAL A 89 7.50 -7.50 6.57
N ILE A 90 7.64 -7.27 7.87
CA ILE A 90 8.45 -8.05 8.80
C ILE A 90 7.55 -8.64 9.87
N GLN A 91 7.53 -9.96 9.98
CA GLN A 91 6.96 -10.69 11.11
C GLN A 91 8.07 -10.99 12.11
N ARG A 92 7.89 -10.49 13.32
CA ARG A 92 8.90 -10.50 14.37
C ARG A 92 8.92 -11.83 15.11
N TRP A 93 10.13 -12.24 15.52
CA TRP A 93 10.35 -13.28 16.53
C TRP A 93 9.73 -14.65 16.16
N LEU A 94 10.31 -15.28 15.12
CA LEU A 94 9.99 -16.61 14.60
C LEU A 94 11.26 -17.45 14.38
N ASP A 95 11.90 -17.84 15.48
CA ASP A 95 13.23 -18.49 15.48
C ASP A 95 13.26 -19.82 14.71
N TYR A 96 12.25 -20.66 14.88
CA TYR A 96 12.29 -22.04 14.36
C TYR A 96 11.14 -22.41 13.45
N GLN A 97 10.19 -21.50 13.23
CA GLN A 97 9.00 -21.78 12.43
C GLN A 97 8.98 -20.92 11.18
N PRO A 98 8.71 -21.52 10.00
CA PRO A 98 8.39 -20.72 8.83
C PRO A 98 7.10 -19.95 9.10
N SER A 99 7.03 -18.73 8.57
CA SER A 99 5.79 -17.99 8.57
C SER A 99 4.76 -18.69 7.68
N ARG A 100 3.50 -18.69 8.12
CA ARG A 100 2.33 -19.07 7.32
C ARG A 100 1.46 -17.86 6.96
N LEU A 101 2.00 -16.66 7.16
CA LEU A 101 1.35 -15.43 6.75
C LEU A 101 1.61 -15.14 5.27
N THR A 102 0.69 -14.39 4.71
CA THR A 102 0.72 -13.90 3.34
C THR A 102 0.34 -12.43 3.32
N VAL A 103 0.98 -11.65 2.44
CA VAL A 103 0.65 -10.25 2.23
C VAL A 103 0.10 -10.07 0.82
N GLY A 104 -1.14 -9.61 0.72
CA GLY A 104 -1.70 -9.03 -0.50
C GLY A 104 -1.46 -7.53 -0.53
N TRP A 105 -1.21 -6.97 -1.72
CA TRP A 105 -1.05 -5.52 -1.87
C TRP A 105 -1.60 -5.04 -3.21
N VAL A 106 -2.03 -3.78 -3.23
CA VAL A 106 -2.44 -3.05 -4.43
C VAL A 106 -2.00 -1.59 -4.33
N ASN A 107 -1.33 -1.11 -5.38
CA ASN A 107 -1.00 0.30 -5.55
C ASN A 107 -2.21 1.01 -6.18
N LEU A 108 -2.78 1.97 -5.45
CA LEU A 108 -4.01 2.65 -5.84
C LEU A 108 -3.78 3.73 -6.91
N ALA A 109 -2.52 4.11 -7.19
CA ALA A 109 -2.19 5.06 -8.24
C ALA A 109 -2.07 4.42 -9.63
N ASN A 110 -1.76 3.12 -9.70
CA ASN A 110 -1.48 2.45 -10.99
C ASN A 110 -2.10 1.05 -11.13
N GLY A 111 -2.79 0.55 -10.11
CA GLY A 111 -3.48 -0.74 -10.13
C GLY A 111 -2.56 -1.95 -10.09
N ARG A 112 -1.24 -1.78 -9.94
CA ARG A 112 -0.33 -2.92 -9.74
C ARG A 112 -0.67 -3.61 -8.43
N SER A 113 -0.80 -4.92 -8.46
CA SER A 113 -1.10 -5.73 -7.29
C SER A 113 -0.25 -6.99 -7.26
N GLY A 114 -0.21 -7.65 -6.11
CA GLY A 114 0.51 -8.89 -5.94
C GLY A 114 0.28 -9.53 -4.59
N VAL A 115 0.80 -10.75 -4.46
CA VAL A 115 0.84 -11.51 -3.23
C VAL A 115 2.30 -11.86 -2.93
N SER A 116 2.68 -11.88 -1.65
CA SER A 116 4.02 -12.25 -1.21
C SER A 116 3.98 -13.02 0.10
N THR A 117 4.82 -14.04 0.19
CA THR A 117 5.01 -14.85 1.40
C THR A 117 6.26 -14.40 2.17
N PHE A 118 6.28 -14.66 3.46
CA PHE A 118 7.38 -14.31 4.36
C PHE A 118 8.52 -15.35 4.30
N SER A 119 9.08 -15.53 3.11
CA SER A 119 10.10 -16.54 2.83
C SER A 119 11.52 -16.11 3.23
N ARG A 120 11.75 -14.81 3.42
CA ARG A 120 13.08 -14.30 3.81
C ARG A 120 13.27 -14.38 5.31
N THR A 121 14.50 -14.68 5.71
CA THR A 121 14.91 -14.70 7.12
C THR A 121 15.84 -13.52 7.35
N LEU A 122 15.56 -12.74 8.39
CA LEU A 122 16.38 -11.61 8.81
C LEU A 122 16.86 -11.84 10.25
N PRO A 123 18.03 -11.32 10.63
CA PRO A 123 18.39 -11.21 12.04
C PRO A 123 17.33 -10.40 12.77
N GLY A 124 16.70 -11.00 13.77
CA GLY A 124 15.70 -10.36 14.61
C GLY A 124 16.34 -9.46 15.66
N LYS A 125 15.58 -8.49 16.13
CA LYS A 125 15.93 -7.66 17.30
C LYS A 125 14.75 -7.66 18.25
N VAL A 126 14.85 -8.41 19.34
CA VAL A 126 13.92 -8.28 20.47
C VAL A 126 14.57 -7.36 21.50
N PRO A 127 13.98 -6.18 21.80
CA PRO A 127 14.49 -5.29 22.83
C PRO A 127 14.59 -6.00 24.18
N GLY A 128 15.76 -5.92 24.83
CA GLY A 128 15.94 -6.44 26.19
C GLY A 128 16.25 -7.93 26.32
N THR A 129 16.41 -8.68 25.21
CA THR A 129 16.86 -10.07 25.26
C THR A 129 18.19 -10.28 24.54
N SER A 130 19.07 -11.09 25.13
CA SER A 130 20.34 -11.52 24.50
C SER A 130 20.19 -12.72 23.58
N TYR A 131 18.99 -13.30 23.50
CA TYR A 131 18.73 -14.47 22.66
C TYR A 131 18.72 -14.08 21.18
N PRO A 132 19.44 -14.82 20.31
CA PRO A 132 19.38 -14.58 18.88
C PRO A 132 17.97 -14.89 18.40
N THR A 133 17.28 -13.89 17.85
CA THR A 133 15.97 -14.09 17.25
C THR A 133 16.03 -14.00 15.74
N LEU A 134 15.07 -14.61 15.05
CA LEU A 134 14.89 -14.48 13.61
C LEU A 134 13.57 -13.81 13.29
N ASP A 135 13.61 -12.86 12.38
CA ASP A 135 12.42 -12.26 11.79
C ASP A 135 12.16 -12.92 10.42
N ARG A 136 10.90 -13.00 10.03
CA ARG A 136 10.49 -13.42 8.68
C ARG A 136 10.04 -12.20 7.90
N ALA A 137 10.34 -12.14 6.61
CA ALA A 137 10.04 -10.96 5.81
C ALA A 137 9.52 -11.26 4.41
N ALA A 138 8.62 -10.40 3.94
CA ALA A 138 8.10 -10.33 2.59
C ALA A 138 8.48 -8.99 1.96
N LEU A 139 9.10 -9.01 0.78
CA LEU A 139 9.42 -7.81 0.02
C LEU A 139 8.34 -7.57 -1.05
N LEU A 140 7.71 -6.40 -1.00
CA LEU A 140 6.67 -5.96 -1.93
C LEU A 140 7.26 -4.90 -2.86
N ARG A 141 7.23 -5.16 -4.19
CA ARG A 141 7.70 -4.20 -5.21
C ARG A 141 6.56 -3.33 -5.71
N THR A 142 6.05 -2.49 -4.81
CA THR A 142 4.79 -1.76 -4.95
C THR A 142 4.86 -0.60 -5.95
N GLY A 143 6.05 -0.06 -6.21
CA GLY A 143 6.21 1.25 -6.83
C GLY A 143 5.83 2.38 -5.87
N THR A 144 5.82 3.61 -6.38
CA THR A 144 5.49 4.83 -5.62
C THR A 144 3.98 5.04 -5.55
N GLY A 145 3.53 5.72 -4.50
CA GLY A 145 2.13 6.12 -4.30
C GLY A 145 1.43 5.42 -3.14
N PRO A 146 0.11 5.66 -2.99
CA PRO A 146 -0.71 5.01 -1.98
C PRO A 146 -0.84 3.51 -2.24
N VAL A 147 -0.50 2.69 -1.25
CA VAL A 147 -0.54 1.23 -1.33
C VAL A 147 -1.42 0.68 -0.23
N ALA A 148 -2.50 0.00 -0.60
CA ALA A 148 -3.28 -0.78 0.35
C ALA A 148 -2.66 -2.17 0.50
N ILE A 149 -2.44 -2.59 1.75
CA ILE A 149 -1.94 -3.92 2.09
C ILE A 149 -2.95 -4.67 2.94
N VAL A 150 -2.97 -6.00 2.79
CA VAL A 150 -3.69 -6.93 3.66
C VAL A 150 -2.78 -8.07 4.08
N VAL A 151 -2.62 -8.29 5.38
CA VAL A 151 -1.84 -9.40 5.94
C VAL A 151 -2.81 -10.42 6.52
N TYR A 152 -2.67 -11.68 6.14
CA TYR A 152 -3.59 -12.76 6.53
C TYR A 152 -2.86 -14.10 6.61
N GLY A 153 -3.49 -15.08 7.24
CA GLY A 153 -2.99 -16.45 7.36
C GLY A 153 -2.87 -16.92 8.81
N GLU A 154 -2.11 -17.98 9.00
CA GLU A 154 -1.89 -18.58 10.32
C GLU A 154 -0.67 -17.95 11.00
N VAL A 155 -0.81 -17.57 12.26
CA VAL A 155 0.32 -17.16 13.10
C VAL A 155 0.89 -18.41 13.77
N PRO A 156 2.14 -18.79 13.49
CA PRO A 156 2.76 -19.91 14.18
C PRO A 156 2.98 -19.53 15.66
N GLY A 157 2.23 -20.15 16.59
CA GLY A 157 2.30 -19.80 18.01
C GLY A 157 1.10 -20.28 18.83
N THR A 158 1.26 -20.27 20.15
CA THR A 158 0.44 -20.98 21.16
C THR A 158 -1.08 -20.84 20.98
N VAL A 159 -1.78 -21.96 20.92
CA VAL A 159 -3.24 -22.03 21.13
C VAL A 159 -3.52 -21.60 22.57
N ALA A 160 -4.09 -20.42 22.78
CA ALA A 160 -4.48 -20.00 24.11
C ALA A 160 -5.72 -20.81 24.53
N LEU A 161 -5.63 -21.54 25.64
CA LEU A 161 -6.71 -22.42 26.13
C LEU A 161 -8.03 -21.67 26.41
N ILE A 162 -7.98 -20.35 26.60
CA ILE A 162 -9.13 -19.47 26.87
C ILE A 162 -8.88 -18.12 26.18
N GLY A 163 -9.06 -18.06 24.86
CA GLY A 163 -8.98 -16.79 24.13
C GLY A 163 -10.20 -16.58 23.25
N LEU A 164 -10.77 -15.36 23.31
CA LEU A 164 -11.94 -14.96 22.52
C LEU A 164 -11.57 -14.35 21.16
N SER A 165 -10.28 -14.32 20.80
CA SER A 165 -9.78 -13.77 19.53
C SER A 165 -9.33 -14.89 18.59
N SER A 166 -9.38 -14.66 17.28
CA SER A 166 -8.97 -15.66 16.27
C SER A 166 -7.49 -16.08 16.44
N GLU A 167 -6.67 -15.15 16.95
CA GLU A 167 -5.25 -15.34 17.24
C GLU A 167 -5.01 -16.36 18.36
N ALA A 168 -5.98 -16.52 19.27
CA ALA A 168 -5.95 -17.57 20.29
C ALA A 168 -6.02 -18.98 19.69
N TYR A 169 -6.53 -19.12 18.47
CA TYR A 169 -6.62 -20.37 17.72
C TYR A 169 -5.59 -20.45 16.59
N GLY A 170 -4.60 -19.56 16.58
CA GLY A 170 -3.52 -19.55 15.60
C GLY A 170 -3.83 -18.82 14.29
N TYR A 171 -4.97 -18.12 14.17
CA TYR A 171 -5.30 -17.37 12.95
C TYR A 171 -5.15 -15.87 13.17
N LEU A 172 -4.50 -15.18 12.23
CA LEU A 172 -4.42 -13.72 12.27
C LEU A 172 -5.77 -13.13 11.85
N THR A 173 -6.38 -12.27 12.66
CA THR A 173 -7.44 -11.38 12.16
C THR A 173 -6.81 -10.49 11.07
N PRO A 174 -7.32 -10.52 9.81
CA PRO A 174 -6.64 -9.85 8.71
C PRO A 174 -6.35 -8.38 9.00
N ILE A 175 -5.10 -7.96 8.81
CA ILE A 175 -4.68 -6.59 9.04
C ILE A 175 -4.74 -5.85 7.72
N VAL A 176 -5.55 -4.79 7.64
CA VAL A 176 -5.66 -3.91 6.47
C VAL A 176 -5.11 -2.51 6.78
N ARG A 177 -4.19 -2.02 5.95
CA ARG A 177 -3.57 -0.68 6.11
C ARG A 177 -3.33 -0.01 4.77
N LEU A 178 -3.46 1.31 4.76
CA LEU A 178 -3.08 2.17 3.64
C LEU A 178 -1.75 2.85 3.94
N LEU A 179 -0.74 2.54 3.14
CA LEU A 179 0.63 3.01 3.28
C LEU A 179 0.96 4.07 2.22
N GLN A 180 1.83 5.01 2.57
CA GLN A 180 2.38 5.99 1.62
C GLN A 180 3.82 5.64 1.27
N VAL A 181 4.01 5.11 0.05
CA VAL A 181 5.30 4.70 -0.52
C VAL A 181 5.89 5.77 -1.40
#